data_AF-A0A293N194-F1
#
_entry.id   AF-A0A293N194-F1
#
_cell.length_a   1.000
_cell.length_b   1.000
_cell.length_c   1.000
_cell.angle_alpha   90.00
_cell.angle_beta   90.00
_cell.angle_gamma   90.00
#
_symmetry.space_group_name_H-M   'P 1'
#
loop_
_entity.id
_entity.type
_entity.pdbx_description
1 polymer ?
#
loop_
_entity_poly.entity_id
_entity_poly.type
_entity_poly.pdbx_seq_one_letter_code
_entity_poly.pdbx_strand_id
1 'polypeptide(L)'
;MVRVLLLLCLFNVGLFKKFVPRYNHGRRVPVICYVDKYTHTHPAPYDYDVSDIPTRYCSHINYAFADIDARSSELKDTMGTFRNFTSLKERSPQLRVMLSVGGWSTQSGYISAIASEKRSRQTFVKSVIETLRAYDFDGLDIFWLFPGSAEWGGRKEDKENYVSLVKEIREAMSREDRQDLLLTVGVPLSPYILDKGYDIYQLNRYVDWMNAIGYELRGKWLNQTDVHSPIVPRSIDPPELKKNKR
;
A
#
# COMPACT_ATOMS: atom_id res chain seq x y z
N MET A 1 8.52 -69.57 21.41
CA MET A 1 8.70 -69.05 20.04
C MET A 1 7.84 -67.79 19.92
N VAL A 2 8.48 -66.67 19.62
CA VAL A 2 8.04 -65.30 19.94
C VAL A 2 6.89 -64.82 19.04
N ARG A 3 5.85 -64.23 19.65
CA ARG A 3 4.75 -63.52 19.00
C ARG A 3 5.28 -62.23 18.36
N VAL A 4 5.15 -62.09 17.04
CA VAL A 4 5.48 -60.85 16.31
C VAL A 4 4.28 -59.92 16.36
N LEU A 5 4.45 -58.79 17.05
CA LEU A 5 3.51 -57.66 17.07
C LEU A 5 3.63 -56.91 15.72
N LEU A 6 2.58 -56.91 14.90
CA LEU A 6 2.49 -56.01 13.74
C LEU A 6 2.07 -54.61 14.24
N LEU A 7 2.98 -53.65 14.21
CA LEU A 7 2.69 -52.23 14.39
C LEU A 7 2.10 -51.66 13.08
N LEU A 8 0.82 -51.29 13.12
CA LEU A 8 0.17 -50.48 12.09
C LEU A 8 0.62 -49.02 12.21
N CYS A 9 1.57 -48.59 11.39
CA CYS A 9 1.85 -47.16 11.18
C CYS A 9 0.73 -46.55 10.33
N LEU A 10 -0.22 -45.89 10.97
CA LEU A 10 -1.14 -44.97 10.31
C LEU A 10 -0.35 -43.74 9.84
N PHE A 11 0.02 -43.71 8.56
CA PHE A 11 0.47 -42.49 7.90
C PHE A 11 -0.71 -41.51 7.85
N ASN A 12 -0.72 -40.60 8.81
CA ASN A 12 -1.62 -39.44 8.80
C ASN A 12 -1.11 -38.48 7.71
N VAL A 13 -1.48 -38.75 6.46
CA VAL A 13 -1.27 -37.82 5.35
C VAL A 13 -2.26 -36.68 5.57
N GLY A 14 -1.87 -35.74 6.44
CA GLY A 14 -2.55 -34.48 6.60
C GLY A 14 -2.64 -33.83 5.22
N LEU A 15 -3.86 -33.72 4.70
CA LEU A 15 -4.17 -32.91 3.54
C LEU A 15 -3.73 -31.47 3.85
N PHE A 16 -2.51 -31.11 3.45
CA PHE A 16 -2.19 -29.72 3.16
C PHE A 16 -3.02 -29.35 1.93
N LYS A 17 -4.30 -29.00 2.15
CA LYS A 17 -5.07 -28.26 1.16
C LYS A 17 -4.31 -26.96 0.94
N LYS A 18 -3.55 -26.89 -0.15
CA LYS A 18 -3.02 -25.63 -0.67
C LYS A 18 -4.20 -24.67 -0.68
N PHE A 19 -4.12 -23.62 0.12
CA PHE A 19 -5.07 -22.53 0.10
C PHE A 19 -4.88 -21.83 -1.25
N VAL A 20 -5.57 -22.30 -2.28
CA VAL A 20 -5.71 -21.60 -3.55
C VAL A 20 -6.87 -20.65 -3.33
N PRO A 21 -6.65 -19.33 -3.24
CA PRO A 21 -7.75 -18.39 -3.12
C PRO A 21 -8.67 -18.58 -4.31
N ARG A 22 -9.94 -18.96 -4.09
CA ARG A 22 -10.96 -18.93 -5.13
C ARG A 22 -11.14 -17.47 -5.51
N TYR A 23 -10.67 -17.09 -6.70
CA TYR A 23 -10.96 -15.79 -7.29
C TYR A 23 -12.48 -15.74 -7.52
N ASN A 24 -13.16 -14.87 -6.76
CA ASN A 24 -14.62 -14.84 -6.75
C ASN A 24 -15.08 -13.98 -7.93
N HIS A 25 -15.47 -14.61 -9.04
CA HIS A 25 -15.89 -13.95 -10.30
C HIS A 25 -17.09 -12.99 -10.17
N GLY A 26 -17.72 -12.88 -8.99
CA GLY A 26 -18.81 -11.94 -8.71
C GLY A 26 -18.37 -10.58 -8.12
N ARG A 27 -17.11 -10.39 -7.72
CA ARG A 27 -16.61 -9.07 -7.28
C ARG A 27 -16.14 -8.29 -8.51
N ARG A 28 -16.71 -7.10 -8.76
CA ARG A 28 -16.14 -6.14 -9.71
C ARG A 28 -14.68 -5.86 -9.31
N VAL A 29 -13.76 -6.04 -10.25
CA VAL A 29 -12.34 -5.74 -10.03
C VAL A 29 -12.21 -4.24 -9.78
N PRO A 30 -11.53 -3.81 -8.71
CA PRO A 30 -11.37 -2.39 -8.42
C PRO A 30 -10.53 -1.72 -9.53
N VAL A 31 -10.97 -0.54 -9.95
CA VAL A 31 -10.18 0.39 -10.78
C VAL A 31 -9.77 1.54 -9.89
N ILE A 32 -8.47 1.65 -9.63
CA ILE A 32 -7.88 2.54 -8.63
C ILE A 32 -7.13 3.65 -9.36
N CYS A 33 -7.58 4.89 -9.15
CA CYS A 33 -7.03 6.07 -9.81
C CYS A 33 -6.35 6.96 -8.77
N TYR A 34 -5.08 7.30 -8.97
CA TYR A 34 -4.38 8.25 -8.11
C TYR A 34 -4.48 9.65 -8.71
N VAL A 35 -4.76 10.64 -7.86
CA VAL A 35 -4.78 12.06 -8.23
C VAL A 35 -3.80 12.81 -7.33
N ASP A 36 -2.78 13.41 -7.96
CA ASP A 36 -1.79 14.19 -7.24
C ASP A 36 -2.38 15.51 -6.73
N LYS A 37 -2.05 15.91 -5.50
CA LYS A 37 -2.60 17.09 -4.84
C LYS A 37 -2.23 18.41 -5.53
N TYR A 38 -1.15 18.43 -6.30
CA TYR A 38 -0.67 19.64 -6.97
C TYR A 38 -1.27 19.82 -8.37
N THR A 39 -2.09 18.89 -8.85
CA THR A 39 -2.68 18.92 -10.20
C THR A 39 -3.41 20.23 -10.52
N HIS A 40 -4.17 20.79 -9.59
CA HIS A 40 -4.85 22.08 -9.73
C HIS A 40 -3.90 23.30 -9.82
N THR A 41 -2.62 23.14 -9.46
CA THR A 41 -1.63 24.24 -9.48
C THR A 41 -0.89 24.38 -10.80
N HIS A 42 -1.11 23.45 -11.74
CA HIS A 42 -0.48 23.49 -13.05
C HIS A 42 -1.00 24.67 -13.88
N PRO A 43 -0.19 25.21 -14.80
CA PRO A 43 -0.65 26.25 -15.71
C PRO A 43 -1.62 25.66 -16.75
N ALA A 44 -2.57 26.48 -17.19
CA ALA A 44 -3.46 26.12 -18.29
C ALA A 44 -2.68 25.70 -19.56
N PRO A 45 -3.14 24.67 -20.29
CA PRO A 45 -4.39 23.91 -20.10
C PRO A 45 -4.21 22.61 -19.29
N TYR A 46 -3.19 22.53 -18.43
CA TYR A 46 -2.85 21.32 -17.68
C TYR A 46 -3.27 21.37 -16.21
N ASP A 47 -3.90 22.46 -15.78
CA ASP A 47 -4.66 22.49 -14.53
C ASP A 47 -5.70 21.38 -14.54
N TYR A 48 -5.83 20.70 -13.42
CA TYR A 48 -6.74 19.58 -13.28
C TYR A 48 -7.33 19.59 -11.88
N ASP A 49 -8.56 20.08 -11.79
CA ASP A 49 -9.28 20.26 -10.55
C ASP A 49 -10.11 19.04 -10.17
N VAL A 50 -10.62 19.04 -8.94
CA VAL A 50 -11.56 18.01 -8.48
C VAL A 50 -12.75 17.88 -9.44
N SER A 51 -13.24 18.98 -10.01
CA SER A 51 -14.32 19.00 -10.99
C SER A 51 -14.01 18.22 -12.27
N ASP A 52 -12.74 18.13 -12.68
CA ASP A 52 -12.33 17.51 -13.95
C ASP A 52 -12.19 16.00 -13.85
N ILE A 53 -12.18 15.45 -12.63
CA ILE A 53 -12.02 14.02 -12.38
C ILE A 53 -13.20 13.21 -12.96
N PRO A 54 -12.99 12.35 -13.97
CA PRO A 54 -14.08 11.58 -14.57
C PRO A 54 -14.40 10.34 -13.73
N THR A 55 -15.17 10.54 -12.66
CA THR A 55 -15.46 9.52 -11.63
C THR A 55 -16.03 8.20 -12.17
N ARG A 56 -16.73 8.22 -13.31
CA ARG A 56 -17.33 7.03 -13.95
C ARG A 56 -16.33 5.92 -14.33
N TYR A 57 -15.04 6.25 -14.46
CA TYR A 57 -14.01 5.29 -14.87
C TYR A 57 -13.30 4.60 -13.69
N CYS A 58 -13.47 5.13 -12.48
CA CYS A 58 -12.77 4.65 -11.30
C CYS A 58 -13.78 4.09 -10.31
N SER A 59 -13.42 3.01 -9.62
CA SER A 59 -14.18 2.55 -8.45
C SER A 59 -13.61 3.13 -7.15
N HIS A 60 -12.29 3.39 -7.14
CA HIS A 60 -11.57 4.03 -6.06
C HIS A 60 -10.76 5.20 -6.61
N ILE A 61 -10.78 6.33 -5.92
CA ILE A 61 -9.91 7.47 -6.23
C ILE A 61 -9.08 7.82 -4.99
N ASN A 62 -7.77 7.81 -5.16
CA ASN A 62 -6.78 8.02 -4.13
C ASN A 62 -6.25 9.45 -4.21
N TYR A 63 -6.41 10.23 -3.13
CA TYR A 63 -5.73 11.51 -2.96
C TYR A 63 -4.24 11.24 -2.67
N ALA A 64 -3.35 11.71 -3.54
CA ALA A 64 -1.91 11.50 -3.45
C ALA A 64 -1.19 12.84 -3.25
N PHE A 65 -0.50 13.11 -2.16
CA PHE A 65 -0.44 12.37 -0.90
C PHE A 65 -0.68 13.34 0.26
N ALA A 66 -1.26 12.84 1.35
CA ALA A 66 -1.26 13.51 2.64
C ALA A 66 0.18 13.77 3.10
N ASP A 67 0.43 14.94 3.67
CA ASP A 67 1.72 15.21 4.31
C ASP A 67 1.74 14.63 5.72
N ILE A 68 2.95 14.47 6.25
CA ILE A 68 3.19 14.08 7.64
C ILE A 68 3.89 15.24 8.33
N ASP A 69 3.35 15.70 9.46
CA ASP A 69 4.06 16.64 10.31
C ASP A 69 5.23 15.93 11.00
N ALA A 70 6.45 16.38 10.68
CA ALA A 70 7.67 15.78 11.19
C ALA A 70 7.83 15.84 12.71
N ARG A 71 7.12 16.75 13.41
CA ARG A 71 7.23 16.93 14.86
C ARG A 71 6.19 16.10 15.59
N SER A 72 4.93 16.16 15.16
CA SER A 72 3.84 15.43 15.82
C SER A 72 3.68 14.00 15.32
N SER A 73 4.23 13.64 14.16
CA SER A 73 3.96 12.36 13.48
C SER A 73 2.49 12.19 13.09
N GLU A 74 1.82 13.29 12.76
CA GLU A 74 0.40 13.31 12.40
C GLU A 74 0.22 13.61 10.92
N LEU A 75 -0.89 13.16 10.33
CA LEU A 75 -1.30 13.54 8.98
C LEU A 75 -1.65 15.03 8.93
N LYS A 76 -1.32 15.65 7.80
CA LYS A 76 -1.56 17.07 7.55
C LYS A 76 -2.13 17.31 6.17
N ASP A 77 -3.22 18.06 6.11
CA ASP A 77 -3.76 18.64 4.89
C ASP A 77 -3.09 20.00 4.62
N THR A 78 -1.87 19.98 4.10
CA THR A 78 -1.11 21.21 3.85
C THR A 78 -1.79 22.11 2.82
N MET A 79 -2.58 21.53 1.90
CA MET A 79 -3.26 22.29 0.85
C MET A 79 -4.68 22.73 1.24
N GLY A 80 -5.23 22.19 2.32
CA GLY A 80 -6.61 22.47 2.73
C GLY A 80 -7.65 21.93 1.75
N THR A 81 -7.31 20.90 0.97
CA THR A 81 -8.15 20.40 -0.14
C THR A 81 -8.84 19.08 0.16
N PHE A 82 -8.66 18.48 1.35
CA PHE A 82 -9.25 17.17 1.67
C PHE A 82 -10.77 17.17 1.55
N ARG A 83 -11.47 18.19 2.10
CA ARG A 83 -12.94 18.29 1.96
C ARG A 83 -13.38 18.46 0.51
N ASN A 84 -12.65 19.28 -0.25
CA ASN A 84 -12.95 19.46 -1.66
C ASN A 84 -12.80 18.13 -2.40
N PHE A 85 -11.75 17.37 -2.11
CA PHE A 85 -11.53 16.08 -2.74
C PHE A 85 -12.60 15.04 -2.38
N THR A 86 -13.03 14.95 -1.13
CA THR A 86 -14.07 14.00 -0.73
C THR A 86 -15.47 14.37 -1.24
N SER A 87 -15.69 15.61 -1.69
CA SER A 87 -16.92 16.03 -2.39
C SER A 87 -17.17 15.25 -3.70
N LEU A 88 -16.17 14.55 -4.24
CA LEU A 88 -16.35 13.61 -5.37
C LEU A 88 -17.48 12.61 -5.15
N LYS A 89 -17.78 12.28 -3.90
CA LYS A 89 -18.86 11.35 -3.53
C LYS A 89 -20.25 11.94 -3.72
N GLU A 90 -20.41 13.26 -3.70
CA GLU A 90 -21.70 13.91 -3.93
C GLU A 90 -22.24 13.62 -5.34
N ARG A 91 -21.35 13.61 -6.34
CA ARG A 91 -21.68 13.27 -7.73
C ARG A 91 -21.53 11.79 -8.07
N SER A 92 -20.95 10.99 -7.19
CA SER A 92 -20.73 9.55 -7.39
C SER A 92 -20.77 8.81 -6.06
N PRO A 93 -21.95 8.60 -5.47
CA PRO A 93 -22.10 8.01 -4.13
C PRO A 93 -21.52 6.60 -3.97
N GLN A 94 -21.36 5.87 -5.08
CA GLN A 94 -20.75 4.54 -5.13
C GLN A 94 -19.22 4.56 -5.17
N LEU A 95 -18.61 5.73 -5.36
CA LEU A 95 -17.16 5.88 -5.42
C LEU A 95 -16.57 5.77 -4.02
N ARG A 96 -15.45 5.05 -3.90
CA ARG A 96 -14.62 5.06 -2.70
C ARG A 96 -13.52 6.11 -2.85
N VAL A 97 -13.46 7.06 -1.93
CA VAL A 97 -12.43 8.10 -1.93
C VAL A 97 -11.42 7.81 -0.83
N MET A 98 -10.18 7.51 -1.22
CA MET A 98 -9.11 7.05 -0.33
C MET A 98 -8.11 8.18 -0.08
N LEU A 99 -7.53 8.21 1.12
CA LEU A 99 -6.39 9.08 1.43
C LEU A 99 -5.09 8.28 1.29
N SER A 100 -4.14 8.74 0.47
CA SER A 100 -2.82 8.09 0.37
C SER A 100 -1.78 8.86 1.15
N VAL A 101 -0.90 8.16 1.86
CA VAL A 101 0.23 8.75 2.61
C VAL A 101 1.55 8.11 2.17
N GLY A 102 2.59 8.93 2.02
CA GLY A 102 3.89 8.49 1.50
C GLY A 102 4.13 9.04 0.09
N GLY A 103 4.50 8.17 -0.84
CA GLY A 103 4.99 8.57 -2.15
C GLY A 103 6.44 9.05 -2.10
N TRP A 104 7.02 9.32 -3.27
CA TRP A 104 8.44 9.66 -3.39
C TRP A 104 8.81 10.99 -2.71
N SER A 105 7.89 11.95 -2.65
CA SER A 105 8.10 13.25 -2.01
C SER A 105 8.14 13.17 -0.47
N THR A 106 7.52 12.15 0.12
CA THR A 106 7.61 11.90 1.56
C THR A 106 8.87 11.10 1.84
N GLN A 107 9.83 11.70 2.53
CA GLN A 107 11.06 11.00 2.88
C GLN A 107 10.75 9.72 3.67
N SER A 108 11.25 8.57 3.21
CA SER A 108 11.04 7.26 3.84
C SER A 108 11.39 7.27 5.33
N GLY A 109 12.42 8.04 5.71
CA GLY A 109 12.82 8.22 7.11
C GLY A 109 11.72 8.72 8.05
N TYR A 110 10.76 9.51 7.58
CA TYR A 110 9.62 9.93 8.41
C TYR A 110 8.74 8.74 8.77
N ILE A 111 8.38 7.91 7.79
CA ILE A 111 7.54 6.73 8.02
C ILE A 111 8.31 5.69 8.84
N SER A 112 9.62 5.52 8.60
CA SER A 112 10.49 4.66 9.43
C SER A 112 10.50 5.10 10.90
N ALA A 113 10.66 6.41 11.17
CA ALA A 113 10.63 6.94 12.52
C ALA A 113 9.26 6.71 13.20
N ILE A 114 8.17 6.93 12.47
CA ILE A 114 6.80 6.65 12.95
C ILE A 114 6.65 5.17 13.31
N ALA A 115 7.05 4.28 12.42
CA ALA A 115 6.89 2.84 12.59
C ALA A 115 7.73 2.28 13.75
N SER A 116 8.87 2.92 14.07
CA SER A 116 9.88 2.35 14.99
C SER A 116 9.43 2.19 16.43
N GLU A 117 8.56 3.06 16.95
CA GLU A 117 8.17 3.04 18.36
C GLU A 117 6.66 2.91 18.50
N LYS A 118 6.21 2.15 19.51
CA LYS A 118 4.77 1.97 19.77
C LYS A 118 4.06 3.31 19.97
N ARG A 119 4.70 4.25 20.69
CA ARG A 119 4.13 5.57 20.97
C ARG A 119 3.92 6.38 19.69
N SER A 120 4.90 6.44 18.80
CA SER A 120 4.78 7.20 17.54
C SER A 120 3.77 6.55 16.60
N ARG A 121 3.72 5.21 16.53
CA ARG A 121 2.66 4.50 15.80
C ARG A 121 1.28 4.85 16.33
N GLN A 122 1.07 4.83 17.64
CA GLN A 122 -0.22 5.19 18.25
C GLN A 122 -0.63 6.63 17.94
N THR A 123 0.30 7.59 17.98
CA THR A 123 0.02 8.98 17.59
C THR A 123 -0.42 9.07 16.12
N PHE A 124 0.34 8.43 15.22
CA PHE A 124 0.02 8.43 13.79
C PHE A 124 -1.32 7.73 13.51
N VAL A 125 -1.55 6.55 14.10
CA VAL A 125 -2.81 5.79 13.99
C VAL A 125 -4.00 6.64 14.44
N LYS A 126 -3.88 7.34 15.58
CA LYS A 126 -4.93 8.24 16.06
C LYS A 126 -5.22 9.35 15.04
N SER A 127 -4.17 10.00 14.53
CA SER A 127 -4.29 11.05 13.52
C SER A 127 -4.91 10.55 12.21
N VAL A 128 -4.58 9.33 11.76
CA VAL A 128 -5.24 8.67 10.62
C VAL A 128 -6.74 8.60 10.85
N ILE A 129 -7.18 8.01 11.97
CA ILE A 129 -8.60 7.84 12.26
C ILE A 129 -9.33 9.19 12.35
N GLU A 130 -8.76 10.16 13.06
CA GLU A 130 -9.32 11.50 13.17
C GLU A 130 -9.43 12.18 11.80
N THR A 131 -8.44 12.03 10.93
CA THR A 131 -8.44 12.60 9.58
C THR A 131 -9.50 11.94 8.70
N LEU A 132 -9.53 10.60 8.64
CA LEU A 132 -10.51 9.88 7.83
C LEU A 132 -11.94 10.26 8.22
N ARG A 133 -12.20 10.36 9.54
CA ARG A 133 -13.50 10.76 10.06
C ARG A 133 -13.82 12.23 9.77
N ALA A 134 -12.88 13.14 10.01
CA ALA A 134 -13.11 14.59 9.86
C ALA A 134 -13.38 15.02 8.42
N TYR A 135 -12.79 14.30 7.45
CA TYR A 135 -12.88 14.62 6.02
C TYR A 135 -13.71 13.62 5.22
N ASP A 136 -14.27 12.61 5.87
CA ASP A 136 -15.12 11.57 5.25
C ASP A 136 -14.40 10.78 4.13
N PHE A 137 -13.16 10.38 4.38
CA PHE A 137 -12.47 9.42 3.51
C PHE A 137 -12.95 7.99 3.80
N ASP A 138 -12.93 7.14 2.77
CA ASP A 138 -13.35 5.74 2.85
C ASP A 138 -12.21 4.78 3.20
N GLY A 139 -11.00 5.29 3.41
CA GLY A 139 -9.87 4.47 3.79
C GLY A 139 -8.52 5.15 3.61
N LEU A 140 -7.48 4.40 3.95
CA LEU A 140 -6.08 4.80 3.85
C LEU A 140 -5.32 3.89 2.88
N ASP A 141 -4.48 4.49 2.03
CA ASP A 141 -3.46 3.81 1.25
C ASP A 141 -2.07 4.21 1.75
N ILE A 142 -1.25 3.24 2.17
CA ILE A 142 0.11 3.53 2.63
C ILE A 142 1.11 3.22 1.51
N PHE A 143 1.70 4.26 0.95
CA PHE A 143 2.64 4.20 -0.18
C PHE A 143 4.07 4.47 0.31
N TRP A 144 4.59 3.65 1.22
CA TRP A 144 5.94 3.84 1.79
C TRP A 144 7.04 3.38 0.82
N LEU A 145 7.86 4.31 0.31
CA LEU A 145 8.99 4.03 -0.59
C LEU A 145 10.34 4.37 0.05
N PHE A 146 11.11 3.44 0.62
CA PHE A 146 10.77 2.05 0.89
C PHE A 146 11.25 1.68 2.31
N PRO A 147 10.49 0.85 3.06
CA PRO A 147 10.96 0.29 4.32
C PRO A 147 12.24 -0.52 4.10
N GLY A 148 13.14 -0.52 5.08
CA GLY A 148 14.34 -1.37 5.05
C GLY A 148 15.48 -0.82 4.20
N SER A 149 15.28 0.30 3.52
CA SER A 149 16.23 0.84 2.56
C SER A 149 16.94 2.07 3.12
N ALA A 150 18.14 1.82 3.67
CA ALA A 150 18.96 2.82 4.34
C ALA A 150 19.31 4.01 3.42
N GLU A 151 19.44 3.78 2.11
CA GLU A 151 19.69 4.82 1.11
C GLU A 151 18.60 5.91 1.05
N TRP A 152 17.39 5.63 1.54
CA TRP A 152 16.27 6.59 1.62
C TRP A 152 15.88 6.93 3.06
N GLY A 153 16.68 6.51 4.05
CA GLY A 153 16.44 6.76 5.47
C GLY A 153 15.67 5.67 6.21
N GLY A 154 15.47 4.50 5.57
CA GLY A 154 14.91 3.32 6.23
C GLY A 154 15.90 2.62 7.18
N ARG A 155 15.37 1.70 7.98
CA ARG A 155 16.10 0.87 8.96
C ARG A 155 15.79 -0.60 8.74
N LYS A 156 16.70 -1.50 9.14
CA LYS A 156 16.51 -2.95 8.95
C LYS A 156 15.23 -3.46 9.62
N GLU A 157 14.90 -2.88 10.77
CA GLU A 157 13.73 -3.22 11.59
C GLU A 157 12.41 -2.78 10.94
N ASP A 158 12.45 -1.94 9.89
CA ASP A 158 11.25 -1.44 9.21
C ASP A 158 10.36 -2.57 8.69
N LYS A 159 10.92 -3.73 8.32
CA LYS A 159 10.12 -4.86 7.84
C LYS A 159 9.08 -5.32 8.86
N GLU A 160 9.50 -5.46 10.12
CA GLU A 160 8.63 -5.87 11.22
C GLU A 160 7.80 -4.70 11.77
N ASN A 161 8.40 -3.51 11.81
CA ASN A 161 7.73 -2.29 12.25
C ASN A 161 6.60 -1.89 11.31
N TYR A 162 6.76 -2.10 10.00
CA TYR A 162 5.72 -1.81 9.01
C TYR A 162 4.50 -2.72 9.22
N VAL A 163 4.72 -4.02 9.46
CA VAL A 163 3.64 -4.95 9.83
C VAL A 163 2.93 -4.47 11.09
N SER A 164 3.68 -4.05 12.10
CA SER A 164 3.10 -3.55 13.36
C SER A 164 2.26 -2.29 13.14
N LEU A 165 2.74 -1.35 12.32
CA LEU A 165 2.00 -0.14 11.95
C LEU A 165 0.70 -0.47 11.21
N VAL A 166 0.76 -1.30 10.16
CA VAL A 166 -0.43 -1.67 9.37
C VAL A 166 -1.45 -2.43 10.22
N LYS A 167 -0.97 -3.33 11.10
CA LYS A 167 -1.82 -4.02 12.08
C LYS A 167 -2.55 -3.04 13.00
N GLU A 168 -1.81 -2.12 13.62
CA GLU A 168 -2.38 -1.15 14.56
C GLU A 168 -3.41 -0.23 13.87
N ILE A 169 -3.16 0.19 12.62
CA ILE A 169 -4.12 0.96 11.81
C ILE A 169 -5.39 0.13 11.55
N ARG A 170 -5.25 -1.13 11.10
CA ARG A 170 -6.41 -2.01 10.88
C ARG A 170 -7.23 -2.20 12.14
N GLU A 171 -6.58 -2.50 13.26
CA GLU A 171 -7.27 -2.67 14.54
C GLU A 171 -8.00 -1.40 14.99
N ALA A 172 -7.43 -0.22 14.72
CA ALA A 172 -8.11 1.05 15.01
C ALA A 172 -9.32 1.27 14.09
N MET A 173 -9.19 1.03 12.78
CA MET A 173 -10.31 1.12 11.84
C MET A 173 -11.46 0.19 12.21
N SER A 174 -11.18 -1.04 12.67
CA SER A 174 -12.22 -1.99 13.12
C SER A 174 -12.94 -1.58 14.40
N ARG A 175 -12.49 -0.53 15.10
CA ARG A 175 -13.19 0.02 16.28
C ARG A 175 -14.06 1.23 15.95
N GLU A 176 -13.97 1.77 14.73
CA GLU A 176 -14.81 2.88 14.29
C GLU A 176 -16.25 2.43 14.05
N ASP A 177 -17.24 3.31 14.26
CA ASP A 177 -18.64 3.01 13.91
C ASP A 177 -18.79 2.70 12.41
N ARG A 178 -17.95 3.34 11.58
CA ARG A 178 -17.78 3.01 10.17
C ARG A 178 -16.88 1.79 9.98
N GLN A 179 -17.50 0.62 9.97
CA GLN A 179 -16.83 -0.68 9.78
C GLN A 179 -16.40 -0.97 8.34
N ASP A 180 -16.64 -0.06 7.40
CA ASP A 180 -16.37 -0.24 5.97
C ASP A 180 -15.12 0.49 5.48
N LEU A 181 -14.27 0.97 6.39
CA LEU A 181 -12.99 1.61 6.08
C LEU A 181 -12.00 0.64 5.45
N LEU A 182 -11.42 1.08 4.34
CA LEU A 182 -10.44 0.32 3.56
C LEU A 182 -9.01 0.65 4.00
N LEU A 183 -8.13 -0.35 3.98
CA LEU A 183 -6.69 -0.19 4.19
C LEU A 183 -5.94 -0.90 3.07
N THR A 184 -5.18 -0.14 2.29
CA THR A 184 -4.37 -0.65 1.19
C THR A 184 -2.92 -0.23 1.36
N VAL A 185 -2.01 -0.91 0.65
CA VAL A 185 -0.59 -0.58 0.65
C VAL A 185 -0.02 -0.65 -0.76
N GLY A 186 0.90 0.26 -1.07
CA GLY A 186 1.73 0.19 -2.28
C GLY A 186 2.88 -0.81 -2.08
N VAL A 187 3.09 -1.72 -3.04
CA VAL A 187 4.17 -2.71 -2.99
C VAL A 187 5.02 -2.67 -4.27
N PRO A 188 6.35 -2.55 -4.17
CA PRO A 188 7.22 -2.59 -5.33
C PRO A 188 7.30 -3.99 -5.93
N LEU A 189 7.71 -4.09 -7.19
CA LEU A 189 7.94 -5.38 -7.85
C LEU A 189 9.40 -5.87 -7.76
N SER A 190 10.32 -5.05 -7.24
CA SER A 190 11.73 -5.42 -7.08
C SER A 190 11.89 -6.43 -5.94
N PRO A 191 12.36 -7.67 -6.19
CA PRO A 191 12.54 -8.66 -5.12
C PRO A 191 13.54 -8.21 -4.06
N TYR A 192 14.58 -7.47 -4.47
CA TYR A 192 15.55 -6.89 -3.53
C TYR A 192 14.91 -5.92 -2.52
N ILE A 193 13.99 -5.07 -2.98
CA ILE A 193 13.28 -4.12 -2.11
C ILE A 193 12.23 -4.84 -1.27
N LEU A 194 11.51 -5.80 -1.85
CA LEU A 194 10.55 -6.64 -1.14
C LEU A 194 11.22 -7.39 0.02
N ASP A 195 12.35 -8.05 -0.23
CA ASP A 195 13.08 -8.82 0.77
C ASP A 195 13.55 -7.95 1.95
N LYS A 196 14.00 -6.72 1.66
CA LYS A 196 14.44 -5.75 2.68
C LYS A 196 13.31 -5.29 3.60
N GLY A 197 12.15 -4.94 3.04
CA GLY A 197 11.18 -4.07 3.74
C GLY A 197 9.76 -4.61 3.88
N TYR A 198 9.39 -5.66 3.15
CA TYR A 198 7.99 -6.09 3.02
C TYR A 198 7.82 -7.54 3.46
N ASP A 199 7.23 -7.76 4.63
CA ASP A 199 6.65 -9.08 4.97
C ASP A 199 5.26 -9.18 4.32
N ILE A 200 5.24 -9.56 3.05
CA ILE A 200 4.00 -9.67 2.24
C ILE A 200 2.99 -10.60 2.89
N TYR A 201 3.45 -11.70 3.51
CA TYR A 201 2.55 -12.66 4.14
C TYR A 201 1.84 -12.04 5.34
N GLN A 202 2.56 -11.33 6.22
CA GLN A 202 1.94 -10.68 7.38
C GLN A 202 1.11 -9.46 6.98
N LEU A 203 1.59 -8.62 6.05
CA LEU A 203 0.85 -7.45 5.58
C LEU A 203 -0.51 -7.84 5.00
N ASN A 204 -0.57 -8.92 4.22
CA ASN A 204 -1.81 -9.42 3.59
C ASN A 204 -2.90 -9.82 4.60
N ARG A 205 -2.57 -9.96 5.88
CA ARG A 205 -3.55 -10.27 6.94
C ARG A 205 -4.33 -9.03 7.41
N TYR A 206 -3.82 -7.83 7.13
CA TYR A 206 -4.34 -6.58 7.68
C TYR A 206 -4.84 -5.60 6.61
N VAL A 207 -4.47 -5.80 5.35
CA VAL A 207 -4.90 -4.95 4.22
C VAL A 207 -6.05 -5.59 3.45
N ASP A 208 -6.89 -4.78 2.82
CA ASP A 208 -7.94 -5.27 1.91
C ASP A 208 -7.34 -5.80 0.60
N TRP A 209 -6.31 -5.11 0.09
CA TRP A 209 -5.45 -5.55 -1.01
C TRP A 209 -4.15 -4.74 -1.06
N MET A 210 -3.27 -5.11 -1.99
CA MET A 210 -2.01 -4.42 -2.25
C MET A 210 -1.98 -3.86 -3.68
N ASN A 211 -1.53 -2.62 -3.82
CA ASN A 211 -1.35 -1.93 -5.09
C ASN A 211 0.07 -2.19 -5.59
N ALA A 212 0.23 -3.12 -6.53
CA ALA A 212 1.52 -3.40 -7.14
C ALA A 212 2.01 -2.22 -8.00
N ILE A 213 3.19 -1.70 -7.68
CA ILE A 213 3.82 -0.58 -8.38
C ILE A 213 4.51 -1.13 -9.63
N GLY A 214 3.72 -1.31 -10.69
CA GLY A 214 4.11 -1.94 -11.95
C GLY A 214 4.77 -1.03 -12.98
N TYR A 215 5.26 0.13 -12.56
CA TYR A 215 5.91 1.14 -13.39
C TYR A 215 7.24 1.57 -12.75
N GLU A 216 8.03 2.35 -13.49
CA GLU A 216 9.39 2.75 -13.06
C GLU A 216 10.30 1.55 -12.76
N LEU A 217 10.09 0.44 -13.46
CA LEU A 217 10.94 -0.75 -13.38
C LEU A 217 12.29 -0.52 -14.09
N ARG A 218 12.35 0.50 -14.95
CA ARG A 218 13.54 1.00 -15.64
C ARG A 218 13.49 2.51 -15.65
N GLY A 219 14.65 3.16 -15.68
CA GLY A 219 14.74 4.60 -15.71
C GLY A 219 16.18 5.07 -15.83
N LYS A 220 16.38 6.39 -15.70
CA LYS A 220 17.67 7.07 -15.89
C LYS A 220 18.81 6.58 -14.98
N TRP A 221 18.49 5.89 -13.90
CA TRP A 221 19.47 5.28 -12.99
C TRP A 221 20.13 4.02 -13.59
N LEU A 222 19.62 3.53 -14.72
CA LEU A 222 20.26 2.52 -15.55
C LEU A 222 20.99 3.21 -16.70
N ASN A 223 22.17 2.69 -17.06
CA ASN A 223 22.95 3.19 -18.19
C ASN A 223 22.46 2.65 -19.55
N GLN A 224 21.14 2.48 -19.70
CA GLN A 224 20.52 1.89 -20.89
C GLN A 224 19.09 2.42 -21.04
N THR A 225 18.72 2.83 -22.26
CA THR A 225 17.35 3.19 -22.61
C THR A 225 16.46 1.95 -22.65
N ASP A 226 15.30 2.03 -21.99
CA ASP A 226 14.36 0.92 -21.90
C ASP A 226 12.94 1.41 -21.56
N VAL A 227 11.93 0.56 -21.75
CA VAL A 227 10.54 0.83 -21.31
C VAL A 227 10.43 0.67 -19.80
N HIS A 228 9.65 1.54 -19.14
CA HIS A 228 9.57 1.59 -17.68
C HIS A 228 8.63 0.54 -17.05
N SER A 229 7.84 -0.19 -17.84
CA SER A 229 6.79 -1.12 -17.36
C SER A 229 6.68 -2.40 -18.22
N PRO A 230 7.78 -3.14 -18.45
CA PRO A 230 7.74 -4.37 -19.23
C PRO A 230 6.89 -5.45 -18.52
N ILE A 231 5.94 -6.05 -19.24
CA ILE A 231 5.06 -7.12 -18.72
C ILE A 231 5.81 -8.44 -18.53
N VAL A 232 6.80 -8.71 -19.38
CA VAL A 232 7.57 -9.96 -19.38
C VAL A 232 9.07 -9.70 -19.36
N PRO A 233 9.88 -10.61 -18.77
CA PRO A 233 11.33 -10.55 -18.90
C PRO A 233 11.78 -10.63 -20.36
N ARG A 234 12.84 -9.90 -20.72
CA ARG A 234 13.39 -9.82 -22.08
C ARG A 234 14.86 -10.20 -22.11
N SER A 235 15.36 -10.54 -23.29
CA SER A 235 16.77 -10.91 -23.50
C SER A 235 17.73 -9.79 -23.11
N ILE A 236 17.32 -8.53 -23.25
CA ILE A 236 18.12 -7.35 -22.89
C ILE A 236 18.16 -7.06 -21.40
N ASP A 237 17.32 -7.71 -20.58
CA ASP A 237 17.27 -7.39 -19.15
C ASP A 237 18.61 -7.76 -18.46
N PRO A 238 19.11 -6.90 -17.55
CA PRO A 238 20.31 -7.18 -16.77
C PRO A 238 20.22 -8.52 -16.02
N PRO A 239 21.33 -9.27 -15.89
CA PRO A 239 21.36 -10.54 -15.16
C PRO A 239 20.80 -10.45 -13.73
N GLU A 240 20.98 -9.32 -13.06
CA GLU A 240 20.47 -9.04 -11.71
C GLU A 240 18.94 -9.15 -11.63
N LEU A 241 18.26 -8.79 -12.72
CA LEU A 241 16.80 -8.88 -12.83
C LEU A 241 16.33 -10.27 -13.30
N LYS A 242 17.22 -11.06 -13.92
CA LYS A 242 16.94 -12.45 -14.36
C LYS A 242 17.14 -13.49 -13.25
N LYS A 243 17.87 -13.16 -12.18
CA LYS A 243 18.28 -14.10 -11.10
C LYS A 243 17.14 -14.62 -10.22
N ASN A 244 15.93 -14.06 -10.31
CA ASN A 244 14.81 -14.43 -9.45
C ASN A 244 13.84 -15.45 -10.06
N LYS A 245 14.31 -16.27 -11.01
CA LYS A 245 13.63 -17.52 -11.39
C LYS A 245 13.90 -18.57 -10.33
N ARG A 246 13.08 -18.63 -9.27
CA ARG A 246 12.95 -19.82 -8.42
C ARG A 246 11.48 -20.14 -8.27
#